data_AF-A0A809PQS3-F1
#
_entry.id   AF-A0A809PQS3-F1
#
_cell.length_a   1.000
_cell.length_b   1.000
_cell.length_c   1.000
_cell.angle_alpha   90.00
_cell.angle_beta   90.00
_cell.angle_gamma   90.00
#
_symmetry.space_group_name_H-M   'P 1'
#
loop_
_entity.id
_entity.type
_entity.pdbx_description
1 polymer ?
#
loop_
_entity_poly.entity_id
_entity_poly.type
_entity_poly.pdbx_seq_one_letter_code
_entity_poly.pdbx_strand_id
1 'polypeptide(L)'
;MSASVKSLLDHPLALTKADQKRLEKLAALAGRTPRVMLRFVLRDGFATCEEDVAENIKADTEFSKGQSKDHDTVMKSAAARLKESDKRVRQRA
;
A
#
# COMPACT_ATOMS: atom_id res chain seq x y z
N MET A 1 -9.23 -0.57 -35.26
CA MET A 1 -8.70 -1.06 -33.97
C MET A 1 -7.23 -0.71 -33.91
N SER A 2 -6.87 0.26 -33.07
CA SER A 2 -5.58 0.96 -33.08
C SER A 2 -4.45 0.04 -32.63
N ALA A 3 -3.46 -0.14 -33.52
CA ALA A 3 -2.20 -0.84 -33.26
C ALA A 3 -1.32 -0.15 -32.19
N SER A 4 -1.74 1.01 -31.68
CA SER A 4 -0.96 1.86 -30.78
C SER A 4 -0.97 1.45 -29.30
N VAL A 5 -1.83 0.51 -28.88
CA VAL A 5 -1.81 -0.01 -27.48
C VAL A 5 -0.89 -1.22 -27.35
N LYS A 6 -0.62 -1.93 -28.46
CA LYS A 6 0.23 -3.13 -28.46
C LYS A 6 1.72 -2.79 -28.38
N SER A 7 2.17 -1.68 -28.98
CA SER A 7 3.60 -1.34 -29.06
C SER A 7 4.20 -0.81 -27.75
N LEU A 8 3.37 -0.31 -26.81
CA LEU A 8 3.83 0.12 -25.47
C LEU A 8 4.07 -1.06 -24.52
N LEU A 9 3.57 -2.25 -24.85
CA LEU A 9 3.81 -3.49 -24.09
C LEU A 9 5.06 -4.26 -24.57
N ASP A 10 5.61 -3.91 -25.74
CA ASP A 10 6.73 -4.61 -26.39
C ASP A 10 8.06 -3.84 -26.33
N HIS A 11 8.12 -2.68 -25.69
CA HIS A 11 9.40 -2.16 -25.22
C HIS A 11 9.70 -2.82 -23.88
N PRO A 12 10.71 -3.71 -23.79
CA PRO A 12 11.22 -4.07 -22.49
C PRO A 12 11.78 -2.77 -21.91
N LEU A 13 11.03 -2.16 -20.98
CA LEU A 13 11.62 -1.36 -19.92
C LEU A 13 12.61 -2.31 -19.27
N ALA A 14 13.84 -2.30 -19.76
CA ALA A 14 14.89 -3.19 -19.31
C ALA A 14 15.25 -2.70 -17.91
N LEU A 15 14.49 -3.19 -16.93
CA LEU A 15 14.78 -3.00 -15.53
C LEU A 15 16.24 -3.35 -15.32
N THR A 16 16.92 -2.54 -14.53
CA THR A 16 18.27 -2.92 -14.10
C THR A 16 18.18 -4.26 -13.38
N LYS A 17 19.27 -5.03 -13.35
CA LYS A 17 19.30 -6.29 -12.59
C LYS A 17 18.94 -6.08 -11.11
N ALA A 18 19.22 -4.88 -10.57
CA ALA A 18 18.84 -4.50 -9.21
C ALA A 18 17.33 -4.34 -9.09
N ASP A 19 16.69 -3.62 -10.00
CA ASP A 19 15.24 -3.42 -9.99
C ASP A 19 14.48 -4.71 -10.28
N GLN A 20 15.03 -5.61 -11.09
CA GLN A 20 14.45 -6.93 -11.33
C GLN A 20 14.44 -7.78 -10.05
N LYS A 21 15.56 -7.83 -9.31
CA LYS A 21 15.61 -8.51 -8.00
C LYS A 21 14.68 -7.87 -6.98
N ARG A 22 14.60 -6.54 -6.99
CA ARG A 22 13.69 -5.77 -6.12
C ARG A 22 12.24 -6.13 -6.41
N LEU A 23 11.86 -6.18 -7.68
CA LEU A 23 10.53 -6.58 -8.13
C LEU A 23 10.18 -8.02 -7.75
N GLU A 24 11.12 -8.96 -7.94
CA GLU A 24 10.92 -10.37 -7.58
C GLU A 24 10.69 -10.54 -6.08
N LYS A 25 11.51 -9.87 -5.25
CA LYS A 25 11.34 -9.86 -3.79
C LYS A 25 9.99 -9.28 -3.39
N LEU A 26 9.63 -8.13 -3.97
CA LEU A 26 8.39 -7.45 -3.65
C LEU A 26 7.16 -8.27 -4.07
N ALA A 27 7.22 -8.91 -5.24
CA ALA A 27 6.17 -9.80 -5.71
C ALA A 27 5.99 -11.02 -4.79
N ALA A 28 7.10 -11.62 -4.33
CA ALA A 28 7.07 -12.73 -3.38
C ALA A 28 6.44 -12.31 -2.04
N LEU A 29 6.81 -11.14 -1.51
CA LEU A 29 6.21 -10.60 -0.27
C LEU A 29 4.71 -10.32 -0.41
N ALA A 30 4.29 -9.83 -1.57
CA ALA A 30 2.89 -9.56 -1.87
C ALA A 30 2.07 -10.83 -2.23
N GLY A 31 2.70 -12.00 -2.33
CA GLY A 31 2.05 -13.23 -2.79
C GLY A 31 1.59 -13.18 -4.26
N ARG A 32 2.28 -12.41 -5.11
CA ARG A 32 1.93 -12.19 -6.53
C ARG A 32 3.06 -12.61 -7.46
N THR A 33 2.75 -12.71 -8.75
CA THR A 33 3.79 -12.91 -9.77
C THR A 33 4.52 -11.59 -10.07
N PRO A 34 5.82 -11.61 -10.43
CA PRO A 34 6.57 -10.40 -10.81
C PRO A 34 5.91 -9.62 -11.94
N ARG A 35 5.27 -10.30 -12.91
CA ARG A 35 4.56 -9.67 -14.02
C ARG A 35 3.35 -8.84 -13.56
N VAL A 36 2.62 -9.34 -12.56
CA VAL A 36 1.49 -8.62 -11.96
C VAL A 36 2.02 -7.46 -11.12
N MET A 37 3.06 -7.71 -10.30
CA MET A 37 3.68 -6.67 -9.48
C MET A 37 4.24 -5.52 -10.32
N LEU A 38 4.81 -5.82 -11.49
CA LEU A 38 5.38 -4.83 -12.39
C LEU A 38 4.34 -3.79 -12.83
N ARG A 39 3.07 -4.19 -13.02
CA ARG A 39 2.01 -3.26 -13.41
C ARG A 39 1.76 -2.19 -12.34
N PHE A 40 1.84 -2.57 -11.06
CA PHE A 40 1.70 -1.64 -9.95
C PHE A 40 2.93 -0.75 -9.82
N VAL A 41 4.13 -1.34 -9.91
CA VAL A 41 5.38 -0.57 -9.85
C VAL A 41 5.50 0.43 -10.99
N LEU A 42 5.05 0.10 -12.20
CA LEU A 42 5.04 1.04 -13.33
C LEU A 42 4.01 2.16 -13.16
N ARG A 43 2.94 1.94 -12.38
CA ARG A 43 1.89 2.92 -12.12
C ARG A 43 2.26 3.85 -10.96
N ASP A 44 2.71 3.28 -9.85
CA ASP A 44 2.84 3.96 -8.56
C ASP A 44 4.31 4.16 -8.14
N GLY A 45 5.23 3.44 -8.79
CA GLY A 45 6.63 3.40 -8.41
C GLY A 45 6.94 2.36 -7.33
N PHE A 46 8.22 2.00 -7.20
CA PHE A 46 8.65 1.00 -6.23
C PHE A 46 8.38 1.42 -4.78
N ALA A 47 8.63 2.68 -4.43
CA ALA A 47 8.56 3.14 -3.03
C ALA A 47 7.15 2.95 -2.45
N THR A 48 6.12 3.42 -3.18
CA THR A 48 4.72 3.25 -2.78
C THR A 48 4.33 1.78 -2.71
N CYS A 49 4.69 0.98 -3.70
CA CYS A 49 4.39 -0.46 -3.68
C CYS A 49 5.07 -1.21 -2.52
N GLU A 50 6.28 -0.80 -2.11
CA GLU A 50 6.99 -1.39 -0.98
C GLU A 50 6.35 -1.02 0.35
N GLU A 51 5.93 0.24 0.50
CA GLU A 51 5.20 0.73 1.67
C GLU A 51 3.88 -0.03 1.82
N ASP A 52 3.07 -0.10 0.76
CA ASP A 52 1.79 -0.80 0.76
C ASP A 52 1.93 -2.27 1.21
N VAL A 53 2.91 -2.98 0.65
CA VAL A 53 3.16 -4.39 1.00
C VAL A 53 3.62 -4.53 2.45
N ALA A 54 4.49 -3.62 2.92
CA ALA A 54 4.96 -3.63 4.30
C ALA A 54 3.82 -3.35 5.29
N GLU A 55 2.95 -2.39 4.99
CA GLU A 55 1.76 -2.08 5.80
C GLU A 55 0.79 -3.25 5.84
N ASN A 56 0.57 -3.91 4.70
CA ASN A 56 -0.33 -5.07 4.65
C ASN A 56 0.22 -6.24 5.49
N ILE A 57 1.52 -6.54 5.40
CA ILE A 57 2.16 -7.58 6.24
C ILE A 57 2.04 -7.23 7.74
N LYS A 58 2.22 -5.95 8.08
CA LYS A 58 2.05 -5.48 9.46
C LYS A 58 0.60 -5.65 9.92
N ALA A 59 -0.37 -5.28 9.09
CA ALA A 59 -1.79 -5.45 9.39
C ALA A 59 -2.13 -6.94 9.60
N ASP A 60 -1.70 -7.84 8.72
CA ASP A 60 -1.89 -9.29 8.87
C ASP A 60 -1.27 -9.82 10.17
N THR A 61 -0.13 -9.27 10.57
CA THR A 61 0.52 -9.58 11.85
C THR A 61 -0.30 -9.08 13.06
N GLU A 62 -0.88 -7.88 12.98
CA GLU A 62 -1.75 -7.33 14.02
C GLU A 62 -3.07 -8.12 14.13
N PHE A 63 -3.67 -8.50 13.00
CA PHE A 63 -4.87 -9.34 12.96
C PHE A 63 -4.63 -10.72 13.55
N SER A 64 -3.55 -11.39 13.17
CA SER A 64 -3.19 -12.73 13.70
C SER A 64 -2.89 -12.72 15.20
N LYS A 65 -2.43 -11.60 15.75
CA LYS A 65 -2.25 -11.39 17.20
C LYS A 65 -3.51 -10.95 17.94
N GLY A 66 -4.64 -10.79 17.24
CA GLY A 66 -5.88 -10.27 17.83
C GLY A 66 -5.79 -8.80 18.28
N GLN A 67 -4.85 -8.04 17.72
CA GLN A 67 -4.62 -6.63 18.06
C GLN A 67 -5.52 -5.67 17.27
N SER A 68 -6.28 -6.19 16.31
CA SER A 68 -7.29 -5.43 15.58
C SER A 68 -8.40 -4.92 16.48
N LYS A 69 -9.02 -3.80 16.10
CA LYS A 69 -10.19 -3.24 16.77
C LYS A 69 -11.42 -3.41 15.89
N ASP A 70 -12.56 -3.69 16.50
CA ASP A 70 -13.84 -3.69 15.81
C ASP A 70 -14.25 -2.25 15.43
N HIS A 71 -15.15 -2.16 14.45
CA HIS A 71 -15.62 -0.88 13.91
C HIS A 71 -16.17 0.05 15.00
N ASP A 72 -17.03 -0.46 15.88
CA ASP A 72 -17.69 0.35 16.91
C ASP A 72 -16.66 0.94 17.87
N THR A 73 -15.67 0.15 18.27
CA THR A 73 -14.55 0.61 19.11
C THR A 73 -13.73 1.69 18.42
N VAL A 74 -13.44 1.54 17.13
CA VAL A 74 -12.72 2.57 16.34
C VAL A 74 -13.54 3.86 16.28
N MET A 75 -14.83 3.77 15.93
CA MET A 75 -15.70 4.94 15.80
C MET A 75 -15.91 5.68 17.11
N LYS A 76 -16.11 4.96 18.22
CA LYS A 76 -16.19 5.54 19.57
C LYS A 76 -14.91 6.29 19.93
N SER A 77 -13.76 5.68 19.65
CA SER A 77 -12.45 6.28 19.93
C SER A 77 -12.19 7.53 19.08
N ALA A 78 -12.57 7.51 17.80
CA ALA A 78 -12.46 8.65 16.91
C ALA A 78 -13.35 9.82 17.37
N ALA A 79 -14.62 9.55 17.69
CA ALA A 79 -15.55 10.56 18.18
C ALA A 79 -15.07 11.20 19.49
N ALA A 80 -14.49 10.41 20.40
CA ALA A 80 -13.92 10.93 21.64
C ALA A 80 -12.75 11.89 21.39
N ARG A 81 -11.84 11.55 20.46
CA ARG A 81 -10.70 12.41 20.10
C ARG A 81 -11.13 13.74 19.47
N LEU A 82 -12.15 13.72 18.62
CA LEU A 82 -12.71 14.94 18.03
C LEU A 82 -13.29 15.88 19.12
N LYS A 83 -14.12 15.34 20.02
CA LYS A 83 -14.67 16.11 21.15
C LYS A 83 -13.60 16.73 22.03
N GLU A 84 -12.53 15.99 22.31
CA GLU A 84 -11.40 16.49 23.11
C GLU A 84 -10.68 17.63 22.39
N SER A 85 -10.47 17.50 21.07
CA SER A 85 -9.87 18.54 20.25
C SER A 85 -10.70 19.82 20.26
N ASP A 86 -12.02 19.70 20.05
CA ASP A 86 -12.93 20.84 20.08
C ASP A 86 -12.91 21.55 21.44
N LYS A 87 -12.89 20.79 22.54
CA LYS A 87 -12.77 21.35 23.89
C LYS A 87 -11.48 22.15 24.04
N ARG A 88 -10.34 21.62 23.58
CA ARG A 88 -9.05 22.32 23.66
C ARG A 88 -9.03 23.61 22.83
N VAL A 89 -9.64 23.60 21.64
CA VAL A 89 -9.75 24.80 20.80
C VAL A 89 -10.59 25.86 21.52
N ARG A 90 -11.74 25.49 22.08
CA ARG A 90 -12.62 26.41 22.82
C ARG A 90 -12.00 26.99 24.08
N GLN A 91 -11.09 26.26 24.75
CA GLN A 91 -10.37 26.75 25.93
C GLN A 91 -9.22 27.71 25.60
N ARG A 92 -8.82 27.78 24.33
CA ARG A 92 -7.75 28.67 23.85
C ARG A 92 -8.27 29.95 23.19
N ALA A 93 -9.58 30.01 22.94
CA ALA A 93 -10.28 31.21 22.46
C ALA A 93 -10.78 32.03 23.65
#